data_AF-A0A9P0H9D5-F1
#
_entry.id   AF-A0A9P0H9D5-F1
#
_cell.length_a   1.000
_cell.length_b   1.000
_cell.length_c   1.000
_cell.angle_alpha   90.00
_cell.angle_beta   90.00
_cell.angle_gamma   90.00
#
_symmetry.space_group_name_H-M   'P 1'
#
loop_
_entity.id
_entity.type
_entity.pdbx_description
1 polymer ?
#
loop_
_entity_poly.entity_id
_entity_poly.type
_entity_poly.pdbx_seq_one_letter_code
_entity_poly.pdbx_strand_id
1 'polypeptide(L)'
;MNPLLGVAIGYCMVVLPTLGVVTTTAIRGAKSIPEAVLNSNSWIGATITELLVLFMYSWICGKLKDSEEGIFEAVYSLNWYERDVKYRRTVLVIMAKSLQPKKMQMLYCGVMDRETFVAGLKAIYSFYNFMIGFE
;
A
#
# COMPACT_ATOMS: atom_id res chain seq x y z
N MET A 1 -0.98 14.01 1.27
CA MET A 1 0.46 13.73 1.26
C MET A 1 0.75 12.99 2.56
N ASN A 2 0.70 11.65 2.56
CA ASN A 2 0.96 10.87 3.76
C ASN A 2 2.39 10.32 3.70
N PRO A 3 3.40 11.06 4.23
CA PRO A 3 4.80 10.62 4.24
C PRO A 3 4.97 9.29 4.98
N LEU A 4 4.10 9.00 5.95
CA LEU A 4 4.00 7.73 6.66
C LEU A 4 3.88 6.52 5.75
N LEU A 5 3.17 6.66 4.63
CA LEU A 5 2.94 5.56 3.71
C LEU A 5 4.17 5.32 2.84
N GLY A 6 4.76 6.41 2.33
CA GLY A 6 6.07 6.45 1.68
C GLY A 6 7.11 5.66 2.46
N VAL A 7 7.18 5.99 3.75
CA VAL A 7 8.04 5.36 4.74
C VAL A 7 7.64 3.91 4.98
N ALA A 8 6.35 3.56 5.07
CA ALA A 8 5.89 2.18 5.29
C ALA A 8 6.22 1.23 4.13
N ILE A 9 6.07 1.66 2.86
CA ILE A 9 6.51 0.85 1.71
C ILE A 9 8.02 0.82 1.63
N GLY A 10 8.71 1.90 1.99
CA GLY A 10 10.18 1.89 2.15
C GLY A 10 10.65 0.86 3.17
N TYR A 11 10.00 0.78 4.33
CA TYR A 11 10.25 -0.26 5.34
C TYR A 11 9.94 -1.65 4.79
N CYS A 12 8.80 -1.86 4.14
CA CYS A 12 8.48 -3.17 3.54
C CYS A 12 9.49 -3.58 2.46
N MET A 13 9.99 -2.63 1.65
CA MET A 13 11.01 -2.88 0.64
C MET A 13 12.38 -3.23 1.23
N VAL A 14 12.75 -2.70 2.39
CA VAL A 14 14.05 -2.98 3.03
C VAL A 14 13.98 -4.21 3.92
N VAL A 15 12.86 -4.45 4.58
CA VAL A 15 12.66 -5.56 5.52
C VAL A 15 12.54 -6.89 4.77
N LEU A 16 11.70 -7.00 3.73
CA LEU A 16 11.51 -8.27 3.02
C LEU A 16 12.81 -8.91 2.47
N PRO A 17 13.74 -8.13 1.87
CA PRO A 17 14.95 -8.71 1.28
C PRO A 17 16.05 -8.96 2.31
N THR A 18 16.16 -8.11 3.33
CA THR A 18 17.12 -8.34 4.44
C THR A 18 16.73 -9.57 5.24
N LEU A 19 15.43 -9.83 5.43
CA LEU A 19 14.94 -11.06 6.05
C LEU A 19 15.16 -12.30 5.16
N GLY A 20 14.99 -12.16 3.84
CA GLY A 20 15.30 -13.23 2.87
C GLY A 20 16.75 -13.70 2.94
N VAL A 21 17.71 -12.78 2.98
CA VAL A 21 19.15 -13.12 3.08
C VAL A 21 19.54 -13.62 4.47
N VAL A 22 18.88 -13.16 5.54
CA VAL A 22 19.06 -13.73 6.88
C VAL A 22 18.60 -15.19 6.92
N THR A 23 17.55 -15.57 6.19
CA THR A 23 17.11 -16.98 6.10
C THR A 23 18.10 -17.86 5.33
N THR A 24 18.65 -17.40 4.19
CA THR A 24 19.63 -18.19 3.41
C THR A 24 20.93 -18.41 4.19
N THR A 25 21.41 -17.38 4.87
CA THR A 25 22.62 -17.44 5.70
C THR A 25 22.42 -18.27 6.98
N ALA A 26 21.26 -18.17 7.64
CA ALA A 26 20.95 -18.98 8.82
C ALA A 26 20.82 -20.48 8.49
N ILE A 27 20.30 -20.84 7.31
CA ILE A 27 20.23 -22.23 6.85
C ILE A 27 21.64 -22.77 6.53
N ARG A 28 22.51 -21.95 5.92
CA ARG A 28 23.91 -22.31 5.64
C ARG A 28 24.76 -22.48 6.90
N GLY A 29 24.48 -21.74 7.97
CA GLY A 29 25.24 -21.75 9.23
C GLY A 29 24.70 -22.68 10.33
N ALA A 30 23.58 -23.38 10.10
CA ALA A 30 22.89 -24.12 11.16
C ALA A 30 23.67 -25.36 11.62
N LYS A 31 24.00 -25.39 12.92
CA LYS A 31 24.68 -26.51 13.59
C LYS A 31 23.72 -27.65 13.99
N SER A 32 22.39 -27.41 14.00
CA SER A 32 21.35 -28.37 14.36
C SER A 32 20.04 -28.16 13.55
N ILE A 33 19.39 -29.27 13.16
CA ILE A 33 18.17 -29.29 12.32
C ILE A 33 16.93 -28.63 12.99
N PRO A 34 16.63 -28.82 14.29
CA PRO A 34 15.37 -28.31 14.86
C PRO A 34 15.36 -26.77 15.03
N GLU A 35 16.50 -26.16 15.33
CA GLU A 35 16.60 -24.69 15.45
C GLU A 35 16.49 -24.01 14.07
N ALA A 36 17.02 -24.64 13.02
CA ALA A 36 16.88 -24.17 11.65
C ALA A 36 15.42 -24.16 11.17
N VAL A 37 14.66 -25.20 11.51
CA VAL A 37 13.24 -25.33 11.13
C VAL A 37 12.37 -24.32 11.86
N LEU A 38 12.59 -24.12 13.16
CA LEU A 38 11.82 -23.16 13.96
C LEU A 38 12.07 -21.71 13.47
N ASN A 39 13.34 -21.37 13.22
CA ASN A 39 13.71 -20.07 12.70
C ASN A 39 13.05 -19.83 11.33
N SER A 40 13.21 -20.77 10.39
CA SER A 40 12.61 -20.70 9.04
C SER A 40 11.10 -20.43 9.06
N ASN A 41 10.36 -21.17 9.91
CA ASN A 41 8.91 -21.02 9.99
C ASN A 41 8.48 -19.64 10.51
N SER A 42 9.22 -19.07 11.48
CA SER A 42 8.95 -17.73 12.02
C SER A 42 9.10 -16.65 10.95
N TRP A 43 10.13 -16.74 10.09
CA TRP A 43 10.37 -15.76 9.03
C TRP A 43 9.36 -15.86 7.88
N ILE A 44 8.96 -17.08 7.50
CA ILE A 44 7.88 -17.30 6.53
C ILE A 44 6.58 -16.63 7.02
N GLY A 45 6.24 -16.80 8.30
CA GLY A 45 5.08 -16.14 8.91
C GLY A 45 5.13 -14.60 8.85
N ALA A 46 6.31 -14.01 9.10
CA ALA A 46 6.49 -12.56 9.02
C ALA A 46 6.24 -12.02 7.60
N THR A 47 6.84 -12.64 6.58
CA THR A 47 6.68 -12.22 5.17
C THR A 47 5.23 -12.31 4.67
N ILE A 48 4.49 -13.36 5.07
CA ILE A 48 3.07 -13.51 4.73
C ILE A 48 2.23 -12.41 5.37
N THR A 49 2.53 -12.06 6.62
CA THR A 49 1.80 -11.03 7.36
C THR A 49 1.96 -9.66 6.69
N GLU A 50 3.17 -9.32 6.24
CA GLU A 50 3.44 -8.06 5.54
C GLU A 50 2.75 -7.98 4.17
N LEU A 51 2.72 -9.09 3.41
CA LEU A 51 1.96 -9.17 2.15
C LEU A 51 0.47 -8.91 2.37
N LEU A 52 -0.09 -9.50 3.43
CA LEU A 52 -1.50 -9.30 3.79
C LEU A 52 -1.79 -7.83 4.13
N VAL A 53 -0.89 -7.17 4.87
CA VAL A 53 -1.05 -5.73 5.20
C VAL A 53 -1.04 -4.88 3.93
N LEU A 54 -0.11 -5.13 3.00
CA LEU A 54 -0.06 -4.41 1.71
C LEU A 54 -1.32 -4.64 0.87
N PHE A 55 -1.81 -5.87 0.82
CA PHE A 55 -3.04 -6.23 0.11
C PHE A 55 -4.27 -5.53 0.71
N MET A 56 -4.45 -5.63 2.04
CA MET A 56 -5.56 -5.00 2.75
C MET A 56 -5.53 -3.48 2.59
N TYR A 57 -4.34 -2.88 2.64
CA TYR A 57 -4.19 -1.45 2.43
C TYR A 57 -4.60 -1.03 1.00
N SER A 58 -4.11 -1.75 -0.02
CA SER A 58 -4.50 -1.49 -1.42
C SER A 58 -6.00 -1.66 -1.63
N TRP A 59 -6.62 -2.62 -0.95
CA TRP A 59 -8.05 -2.87 -1.01
C TRP A 59 -8.87 -1.72 -0.42
N ILE A 60 -8.49 -1.23 0.77
CA ILE A 60 -9.15 -0.10 1.44
C ILE A 60 -9.02 1.16 0.57
N CYS A 61 -7.86 1.40 -0.03
CA CYS A 61 -7.66 2.56 -0.90
C CYS A 61 -8.55 2.52 -2.14
N GLY A 62 -8.72 1.33 -2.74
CA GLY A 62 -9.67 1.12 -3.84
C GLY A 62 -11.12 1.38 -3.40
N LYS A 63 -11.54 0.83 -2.27
CA LYS A 63 -12.89 1.06 -1.73
C LYS A 63 -13.18 2.50 -1.34
N LEU A 64 -12.17 3.20 -0.82
CA LEU A 64 -12.28 4.62 -0.51
C LEU A 64 -12.53 5.43 -1.78
N LYS A 65 -11.81 5.12 -2.87
CA LYS A 65 -12.00 5.77 -4.17
C LYS A 65 -13.42 5.56 -4.72
N ASP A 66 -13.93 4.34 -4.67
CA ASP A 66 -15.31 4.03 -5.08
C ASP A 66 -16.34 4.84 -4.26
N SER A 67 -16.11 4.99 -2.95
CA SER A 67 -17.03 5.72 -2.07
C SER A 67 -17.02 7.24 -2.29
N GLU A 68 -15.87 7.82 -2.63
CA GLU A 68 -15.74 9.24 -2.95
C GLU A 68 -16.49 9.59 -4.25
N GLU A 69 -16.40 8.72 -5.27
CA GLU A 69 -17.16 8.86 -6.51
C GLU A 69 -18.68 8.72 -6.27
N GLY A 70 -19.10 7.78 -5.41
CA GLY A 70 -20.50 7.63 -5.02
C GLY A 70 -21.07 8.85 -4.28
N ILE A 71 -20.28 9.49 -3.41
CA ILE A 71 -20.67 10.73 -2.73
C ILE A 71 -20.82 11.87 -3.75
N PHE A 72 -19.90 11.98 -4.72
CA PHE A 72 -20.00 12.99 -5.77
C PHE A 72 -21.31 12.87 -6.56
N GLU A 73 -21.65 11.66 -7.01
CA GLU A 73 -22.87 11.39 -7.77
C GLU A 73 -24.15 11.66 -6.95
N ALA A 74 -24.15 11.26 -5.68
CA ALA A 74 -25.27 11.52 -4.76
C ALA A 74 -25.49 13.02 -4.54
N VAL A 75 -24.42 13.80 -4.37
CA VAL A 75 -24.52 15.27 -4.21
C VAL A 75 -24.96 15.94 -5.52
N TYR A 76 -24.58 15.38 -6.68
CA TYR A 76 -24.98 15.88 -8.00
C TYR A 76 -26.47 15.68 -8.31
N SER A 77 -27.03 14.53 -7.92
CA SER A 77 -28.45 14.21 -8.13
C SER A 77 -29.43 14.96 -7.21
N LEU A 78 -28.93 15.68 -6.19
CA LEU A 78 -29.77 16.56 -5.37
C LEU A 78 -30.22 17.80 -6.18
N ASN A 79 -31.43 18.32 -5.95
CA ASN A 79 -31.90 19.61 -6.50
C ASN A 79 -31.20 20.81 -5.82
N TRP A 80 -29.88 20.82 -5.76
CA TRP A 80 -29.08 21.84 -5.08
C TRP A 80 -29.22 23.21 -5.75
N TYR A 81 -29.54 23.25 -7.05
CA TYR A 81 -29.79 24.46 -7.84
C TYR A 81 -31.09 25.19 -7.50
N GLU A 82 -32.00 24.60 -6.72
CA GLU A 82 -33.24 25.27 -6.26
C GLU A 82 -33.10 25.90 -4.87
N ARG A 83 -32.06 25.54 -4.10
CA ARG A 83 -31.84 26.05 -2.73
C ARG A 83 -31.15 27.42 -2.69
N ASP A 84 -31.01 27.97 -1.47
CA ASP A 84 -30.33 29.23 -1.16
C ASP A 84 -28.90 29.29 -1.75
N VAL A 85 -28.45 30.49 -2.12
CA VAL A 85 -27.13 30.79 -2.69
C VAL A 85 -26.00 30.35 -1.75
N LYS A 86 -26.20 30.47 -0.42
CA LYS A 86 -25.23 29.94 0.56
C LYS A 86 -25.06 28.42 0.46
N TYR A 87 -26.17 27.69 0.27
CA TYR A 87 -26.16 26.24 0.16
C TYR A 87 -25.49 25.78 -1.15
N ARG A 88 -25.80 26.44 -2.27
CA ARG A 88 -25.18 26.16 -3.58
C ARG A 88 -23.65 26.31 -3.53
N ARG A 89 -23.16 27.37 -2.89
CA ARG A 89 -21.72 27.61 -2.78
C ARG A 89 -21.02 26.50 -2.00
N THR A 90 -21.61 26.03 -0.91
CA THR A 90 -21.07 24.92 -0.12
C THR A 90 -21.06 23.61 -0.90
N VAL A 91 -22.16 23.29 -1.60
CA VAL A 91 -22.26 22.08 -2.42
C VAL A 91 -21.23 22.08 -3.56
N LEU A 92 -21.07 23.22 -4.26
CA LEU A 92 -20.05 23.36 -5.30
C LEU A 92 -18.63 23.17 -4.77
N VAL A 93 -18.33 23.64 -3.56
CA VAL A 93 -17.03 23.42 -2.91
C VAL A 93 -16.82 21.94 -2.58
N ILE A 94 -17.84 21.25 -2.06
CA ILE A 94 -17.78 19.81 -1.75
C ILE A 94 -17.57 19.01 -3.04
N MET A 95 -18.37 19.26 -4.08
CA MET A 95 -18.23 18.65 -5.39
C MET A 95 -16.85 18.87 -6.00
N ALA A 96 -16.35 20.11 -5.99
CA ALA A 96 -15.02 20.42 -6.53
C ALA A 96 -13.89 19.71 -5.75
N LYS A 97 -14.10 19.44 -4.45
CA LYS A 97 -13.17 18.67 -3.62
C LYS A 97 -13.27 17.17 -3.86
N SER A 98 -14.45 16.63 -4.15
CA SER A 98 -14.63 15.21 -4.50
C SER A 98 -14.17 14.92 -5.93
N LEU A 99 -14.34 15.86 -6.87
CA LEU A 99 -13.88 15.74 -8.27
C LEU A 99 -12.36 15.84 -8.42
N GLN A 100 -11.70 16.48 -7.45
CA GLN A 100 -10.27 16.34 -7.24
C GLN A 100 -10.07 15.24 -6.20
N PRO A 101 -10.16 13.93 -6.57
CA PRO A 101 -9.73 12.90 -5.66
C PRO A 101 -8.33 13.32 -5.25
N LYS A 102 -8.12 13.55 -3.95
CA LYS A 102 -6.77 13.71 -3.41
C LYS A 102 -6.09 12.41 -3.77
N LYS A 103 -5.44 12.39 -4.93
CA LYS A 103 -4.59 11.29 -5.36
C LYS A 103 -3.69 11.12 -4.15
N MET A 104 -3.89 10.04 -3.40
CA MET A 104 -3.00 9.69 -2.31
C MET A 104 -1.72 9.28 -3.01
N GLN A 105 -0.97 10.30 -3.42
CA GLN A 105 0.28 10.18 -4.10
C GLN A 105 1.26 9.71 -3.04
N MET A 106 1.71 8.49 -3.25
CA MET A 106 2.89 8.01 -2.62
C MET A 106 4.07 8.80 -3.18
N LEU A 107 5.00 9.21 -2.32
CA LEU A 107 6.27 9.76 -2.79
C LEU A 107 6.90 8.68 -3.70
N TYR A 108 7.11 9.02 -4.97
CA TYR A 108 7.73 8.19 -6.01
C TYR A 108 6.92 7.00 -6.59
N CYS A 109 5.88 6.48 -5.92
CA CYS A 109 5.17 5.25 -6.38
C CYS A 109 3.85 5.48 -7.15
N GLY A 110 3.45 6.73 -7.40
CA GLY A 110 2.22 7.02 -8.17
C GLY A 110 0.93 6.99 -7.32
N VAL A 111 -0.21 6.88 -7.99
CA VAL A 111 -1.55 6.87 -7.34
C VAL A 111 -1.80 5.49 -6.76
N MET A 112 -2.28 5.43 -5.52
CA MET A 112 -2.53 4.14 -4.88
C MET A 112 -3.78 3.44 -5.42
N ASP A 113 -3.51 2.40 -6.21
CA ASP A 113 -4.47 1.47 -6.78
C ASP A 113 -3.84 0.06 -6.86
N ARG A 114 -4.56 -0.90 -7.44
CA ARG A 114 -4.09 -2.27 -7.69
C ARG A 114 -2.74 -2.30 -8.44
N GLU A 115 -2.46 -1.29 -9.26
CA GLU A 115 -1.19 -1.12 -9.98
C GLU A 115 0.01 -0.89 -9.05
N THR A 116 -0.15 -0.07 -8.01
CA THR A 116 0.91 0.16 -7.00
C THR A 116 1.25 -1.09 -6.20
N PHE A 117 0.27 -1.97 -5.95
CA PHE A 117 0.53 -3.25 -5.29
C PHE A 117 1.46 -4.12 -6.17
N VAL A 118 1.16 -4.22 -7.46
CA VAL A 118 2.01 -4.96 -8.42
C VAL A 118 3.39 -4.32 -8.56
N ALA A 119 3.46 -2.98 -8.61
CA ALA A 119 4.73 -2.26 -8.65
C ALA A 119 5.57 -2.51 -7.38
N GLY A 120 4.93 -2.51 -6.20
CA GLY A 120 5.57 -2.85 -4.93
C GLY A 120 6.16 -4.26 -4.93
N LEU A 121 5.38 -5.27 -5.35
CA LEU A 121 5.86 -6.65 -5.47
C LEU A 121 7.04 -6.79 -6.44
N LYS A 122 6.99 -6.12 -7.60
CA LYS A 122 8.08 -6.12 -8.59
C LYS A 122 9.36 -5.52 -8.00
N ALA A 123 9.25 -4.42 -7.26
CA ALA A 123 10.39 -3.78 -6.64
C ALA A 123 11.01 -4.63 -5.53
N ILE A 124 10.19 -5.29 -4.70
CA ILE A 124 10.66 -6.27 -3.70
C ILE A 124 11.44 -7.40 -4.38
N TYR A 125 10.89 -7.99 -5.44
CA TYR A 125 11.54 -9.07 -6.19
C TYR A 125 12.85 -8.62 -6.85
N SER A 126 12.86 -7.43 -7.45
CA SER A 126 14.06 -6.84 -8.05
C SER A 126 15.16 -6.62 -7.01
N PHE A 127 14.81 -6.11 -5.83
CA PHE A 127 15.77 -5.85 -4.77
C PHE A 127 16.27 -7.15 -4.11
N TYR A 128 15.42 -8.17 -3.99
CA TYR A 128 15.84 -9.52 -3.56
C TYR A 128 16.89 -10.11 -4.52
N ASN A 129 16.63 -10.05 -5.83
CA ASN A 129 17.58 -10.51 -6.85
C ASN A 129 18.88 -9.70 -6.87
N PHE A 130 18.81 -8.41 -6.56
CA PHE A 130 19.99 -7.57 -6.40
C PHE A 130 20.82 -8.03 -5.19
N MET A 131 20.20 -8.28 -4.04
CA MET A 131 20.90 -8.66 -2.81
C MET A 131 21.55 -10.05 -2.91
N ILE A 132 20.87 -11.04 -3.49
CA ILE A 132 21.44 -12.37 -3.72
C ILE A 132 22.61 -12.35 -4.72
N GLY A 133 22.66 -11.35 -5.61
CA GLY A 133 23.78 -11.16 -6.53
C GLY A 133 25.06 -10.63 -5.87
N PHE A 134 25.00 -10.15 -4.62
CA PHE A 134 26.17 -9.73 -3.83
C PHE A 134 26.74 -10.82 -2.92
N GLU A 135 26.02 -11.93 -2.73
CA GLU A 135 26.43 -13.09 -1.92
C GLU A 135 27.11 -14.17 -2.78
#